data_AF-A0AAU2P8X4-F1
#
_entry.id   AF-A0AAU2P8X4-F1
#
_cell.length_a   1.000
_cell.length_b   1.000
_cell.length_c   1.000
_cell.angle_alpha   90.00
_cell.angle_beta   90.00
_cell.angle_gamma   90.00
#
_symmetry.space_group_name_H-M   'P 1'
#
loop_
_entity.id
_entity.type
_entity.pdbx_description
1 polymer ?
#
loop_
_entity_poly.entity_id
_entity_poly.type
_entity_poly.pdbx_seq_one_letter_code
_entity_poly.pdbx_strand_id
1 'polypeptide(L)'
;MAVASDNTSAHFLHEILSSLHKSTEMFLSSAWGHVLEASYGTPEFCRRHAEVVNLLKDTIDGIAALPERAKARHERYIDSWWNAVISPTGNWGNSGHKPSTIIDDVGLDQLGSAADLLSIHCAGSAIAPAASDLGKLRESCEEWLQVVSALNPGELPDGIKAQLLVQIKHLIWLVDISPLIGQSRVVQESGRLVGVLANATAAAPEGSSVGGQKWREKFVALFALVAVATTGTEVVTAAIDAGQGAAAQFAGLIAGASGE
;
A
#
# COMPACT_ATOMS: atom_id res chain seq x y z
N MET A 1 0.81 16.55 -24.52
CA MET A 1 -0.22 15.61 -24.01
C MET A 1 0.54 14.49 -23.32
N ALA A 2 0.72 14.57 -22.01
CA ALA A 2 1.42 13.52 -21.26
C ALA A 2 0.41 12.38 -21.07
N VAL A 3 0.61 11.28 -21.79
CA VAL A 3 -0.08 10.03 -21.50
C VAL A 3 0.51 9.56 -20.17
N ALA A 4 -0.26 9.66 -19.09
CA ALA A 4 0.11 9.02 -17.83
C ALA A 4 0.29 7.52 -18.12
N SER A 5 1.37 6.92 -17.61
CA SER A 5 1.53 5.47 -17.64
C SER A 5 0.49 4.87 -16.70
N ASP A 6 -0.71 4.60 -17.20
CA ASP A 6 -1.80 4.01 -16.42
C ASP A 6 -1.53 2.51 -16.25
N ASN A 7 -0.43 2.19 -15.57
CA ASN A 7 -0.13 0.84 -15.14
C ASN A 7 -1.21 0.40 -14.15
N THR A 8 -1.93 -0.65 -14.50
CA THR A 8 -2.97 -1.27 -13.67
C THR A 8 -2.36 -2.25 -12.66
N SER A 9 -3.13 -2.71 -11.68
CA SER A 9 -2.71 -3.79 -10.77
C SER A 9 -2.22 -5.04 -11.50
N ALA A 10 -2.74 -5.31 -12.70
CA ALA A 10 -2.32 -6.43 -13.54
C ALA A 10 -0.92 -6.22 -14.16
N HIS A 11 -0.54 -4.98 -14.50
CA HIS A 11 0.82 -4.66 -14.98
C HIS A 11 1.85 -4.95 -13.89
N PHE A 12 1.57 -4.47 -12.68
CA PHE A 12 2.41 -4.68 -11.50
C PHE A 12 2.53 -6.15 -11.12
N LEU A 13 1.40 -6.88 -11.14
CA LEU A 13 1.42 -8.32 -10.92
C LEU A 13 2.25 -9.05 -11.99
N HIS A 14 2.12 -8.65 -13.25
CA HIS A 14 2.90 -9.21 -14.35
C HIS A 14 4.41 -9.00 -14.15
N GLU A 15 4.85 -7.80 -13.74
CA GLU A 15 6.26 -7.51 -13.47
C GLU A 15 6.81 -8.35 -12.30
N ILE A 16 6.04 -8.49 -11.22
CA ILE A 16 6.41 -9.32 -10.07
C ILE A 16 6.53 -10.79 -10.46
N LEU A 17 5.52 -11.35 -11.13
CA LEU A 17 5.54 -12.75 -11.58
C LEU A 17 6.62 -12.99 -12.64
N SER A 18 6.89 -12.02 -13.51
CA SER A 18 8.01 -12.07 -14.45
C SER A 18 9.36 -12.14 -13.74
N SER A 19 9.53 -11.36 -12.67
CA SER A 19 10.76 -11.33 -11.87
C SER A 19 10.98 -12.67 -11.15
N LEU A 20 9.90 -13.26 -10.61
CA LEU A 20 9.94 -14.61 -10.04
C LEU A 20 10.26 -15.67 -11.09
N HIS A 21 9.60 -15.62 -12.24
CA HIS A 21 9.79 -16.57 -13.32
C HIS A 21 11.24 -16.56 -13.83
N LYS A 22 11.88 -15.38 -13.89
CA LYS A 22 13.29 -15.20 -14.29
C LYS A 22 14.29 -15.43 -13.15
N SER A 23 13.82 -15.68 -11.92
CA SER A 23 14.69 -15.85 -10.77
C SER A 23 15.57 -17.10 -10.91
N THR A 24 16.84 -16.97 -10.56
CA THR A 24 17.81 -18.08 -10.52
C THR A 24 17.87 -18.76 -9.15
N GLU A 25 17.03 -18.33 -8.21
CA GLU A 25 16.98 -18.90 -6.86
C GLU A 25 16.53 -20.37 -6.87
N MET A 26 17.10 -21.16 -5.97
CA MET A 26 16.79 -22.59 -5.88
C MET A 26 15.41 -22.87 -5.27
N PHE A 27 14.98 -22.00 -4.35
CA PHE A 27 13.73 -22.15 -3.59
C PHE A 27 12.79 -21.00 -3.88
N LEU A 28 11.50 -21.31 -3.96
CA LEU A 28 10.45 -20.32 -4.15
C LEU A 28 10.43 -19.30 -2.99
N SER A 29 10.67 -19.74 -1.75
CA SER A 29 10.80 -18.85 -0.58
C SER A 29 11.92 -17.83 -0.73
N SER A 30 13.06 -18.22 -1.33
CA SER A 30 14.19 -17.32 -1.56
C SER A 30 13.89 -16.33 -2.68
N ALA A 31 13.26 -16.79 -3.77
CA ALA A 31 12.85 -15.93 -4.88
C ALA A 31 11.86 -14.85 -4.41
N TRP A 32 10.82 -15.24 -3.68
CA TRP A 32 9.88 -14.28 -3.09
C TRP A 32 10.54 -13.38 -2.06
N GLY A 33 11.44 -13.92 -1.24
CA GLY A 33 12.14 -13.11 -0.26
C GLY A 33 13.03 -12.03 -0.89
N HIS A 34 13.62 -12.32 -2.05
CA HIS A 34 14.35 -11.36 -2.86
C HIS A 34 13.39 -10.33 -3.47
N VAL A 35 12.36 -10.76 -4.21
CA VAL A 35 11.41 -9.85 -4.89
C VAL A 35 10.71 -8.92 -3.91
N LEU A 36 10.38 -9.40 -2.71
CA LEU A 36 9.73 -8.62 -1.67
C LEU A 36 10.72 -7.97 -0.69
N GLU A 37 12.03 -8.14 -0.87
CA GLU A 37 13.08 -7.65 0.04
C GLU A 37 12.81 -7.96 1.52
N ALA A 38 12.26 -9.13 1.81
CA ALA A 38 11.88 -9.54 3.16
C ALA A 38 12.13 -11.04 3.37
N SER A 39 12.65 -11.43 4.54
CA SER A 39 12.91 -12.84 4.82
C SER A 39 11.61 -13.63 4.93
N TYR A 40 11.54 -14.78 4.25
CA TYR A 40 10.38 -15.68 4.27
C TYR A 40 9.97 -16.06 5.71
N GLY A 41 8.66 -16.10 5.97
CA GLY A 41 8.09 -16.44 7.27
C GLY A 41 8.10 -15.31 8.31
N THR A 42 8.63 -14.13 7.98
CA THR A 42 8.57 -12.96 8.86
C THR A 42 7.24 -12.20 8.72
N PRO A 43 6.81 -11.44 9.76
CA PRO A 43 5.63 -10.59 9.65
C PRO A 43 5.71 -9.58 8.50
N GLU A 44 6.91 -9.08 8.21
CA GLU A 44 7.16 -8.16 7.10
C GLU A 44 6.90 -8.84 5.75
N PHE A 45 7.44 -10.04 5.56
CA PHE A 45 7.18 -10.84 4.38
C PHE A 45 5.68 -11.06 4.17
N CYS A 46 4.95 -11.44 5.22
CA CYS A 46 3.50 -11.65 5.13
C CYS A 46 2.75 -10.39 4.70
N ARG A 47 3.13 -9.21 5.21
CA ARG A 47 2.52 -7.93 4.79
C ARG A 47 2.79 -7.62 3.33
N ARG A 48 4.05 -7.73 2.89
CA ARG A 48 4.44 -7.43 1.51
C ARG A 48 3.83 -8.41 0.51
N HIS A 49 3.77 -9.70 0.87
CA HIS A 49 3.11 -10.72 0.05
C HIS A 49 1.59 -10.47 -0.04
N ALA A 50 0.96 -10.03 1.05
CA ALA A 50 -0.46 -9.65 1.02
C ALA A 50 -0.77 -8.53 0.01
N GLU A 51 0.17 -7.61 -0.24
CA GLU A 51 -0.01 -6.60 -1.30
C GLU A 51 -0.03 -7.22 -2.70
N VAL A 52 0.79 -8.26 -2.94
CA VAL A 52 0.75 -9.00 -4.21
C VAL A 52 -0.57 -9.76 -4.36
N VAL A 53 -1.09 -10.33 -3.27
CA VAL A 53 -2.43 -10.94 -3.24
C VAL A 53 -3.50 -9.90 -3.57
N ASN A 54 -3.38 -8.68 -3.04
CA ASN A 54 -4.28 -7.59 -3.35
C ASN A 54 -4.20 -7.19 -4.84
N LEU A 55 -3.00 -7.16 -5.45
CA LEU A 55 -2.86 -6.93 -6.90
C LEU A 55 -3.59 -7.99 -7.73
N LEU A 56 -3.49 -9.26 -7.34
CA LEU A 56 -4.23 -10.36 -7.98
C LEU A 56 -5.74 -10.18 -7.82
N LYS A 57 -6.22 -9.85 -6.62
CA LYS A 57 -7.64 -9.57 -6.37
C LYS A 57 -8.14 -8.45 -7.29
N ASP A 58 -7.46 -7.30 -7.32
CA ASP A 58 -7.84 -6.18 -8.17
C ASP A 58 -7.85 -6.55 -9.66
N THR A 59 -6.90 -7.38 -10.08
CA THR A 59 -6.82 -7.88 -11.45
C THR A 59 -8.05 -8.73 -11.80
N ILE A 60 -8.45 -9.63 -10.90
CA ILE A 60 -9.65 -10.47 -11.05
C ILE A 60 -10.91 -9.60 -11.09
N ASP A 61 -11.03 -8.62 -10.19
CA ASP A 61 -12.16 -7.69 -10.15
C ASP A 61 -12.25 -6.86 -11.45
N GLY A 62 -11.10 -6.40 -11.96
CA GLY A 62 -11.02 -5.72 -13.25
C GLY A 62 -11.47 -6.62 -14.42
N ILE A 63 -11.02 -7.87 -14.46
CA ILE A 63 -11.42 -8.84 -15.49
C ILE A 63 -12.92 -9.12 -15.42
N ALA A 64 -13.49 -9.23 -14.22
CA ALA A 64 -14.91 -9.46 -14.02
C ALA A 64 -15.78 -8.30 -14.54
N ALA A 65 -15.23 -7.08 -14.60
CA ALA A 65 -15.87 -5.88 -15.14
C ALA A 65 -15.76 -5.75 -16.68
N LEU A 66 -14.96 -6.60 -17.34
CA LEU A 66 -14.81 -6.57 -18.81
C LEU A 66 -16.06 -7.10 -19.52
N PRO A 67 -16.23 -6.76 -20.82
CA PRO A 67 -17.23 -7.40 -21.67
C PRO A 67 -17.08 -8.92 -21.72
N GLU A 68 -18.21 -9.64 -21.78
CA GLU A 68 -18.29 -11.10 -21.61
C GLU A 68 -17.25 -11.91 -22.41
N ARG A 69 -17.03 -11.54 -23.68
CA ARG A 69 -16.06 -12.24 -24.54
C ARG A 69 -14.61 -12.10 -24.05
N ALA A 70 -14.24 -10.93 -23.54
CA ALA A 70 -12.90 -10.65 -23.03
C ALA A 70 -12.73 -11.28 -21.63
N LYS A 71 -13.73 -11.11 -20.77
CA LYS A 71 -13.80 -11.76 -19.46
C LYS A 71 -13.58 -13.27 -19.57
N ALA A 72 -14.39 -13.98 -20.36
CA ALA A 72 -14.32 -15.43 -20.51
C ALA A 72 -12.98 -15.94 -21.12
N ARG A 73 -12.24 -15.07 -21.83
CA ARG A 73 -10.90 -15.39 -22.35
C ARG A 73 -9.88 -15.41 -21.20
N HIS A 74 -9.91 -14.41 -20.33
CA HIS A 74 -8.91 -14.23 -19.29
C HIS A 74 -9.22 -15.00 -18.00
N GLU A 75 -10.50 -15.24 -17.68
CA GLU A 75 -10.89 -16.02 -16.50
C GLU A 75 -10.26 -17.42 -16.44
N ARG A 76 -9.98 -18.02 -17.61
CA ARG A 76 -9.36 -19.36 -17.71
C ARG A 76 -7.94 -19.41 -17.16
N TYR A 77 -7.27 -18.26 -17.06
CA TYR A 77 -5.89 -18.15 -16.60
C TYR A 77 -5.80 -17.73 -15.12
N ILE A 78 -6.93 -17.37 -14.48
CA ILE A 78 -6.96 -16.95 -13.07
C ILE A 78 -6.37 -18.02 -12.16
N ASP A 79 -6.67 -19.30 -12.38
CA ASP A 79 -6.13 -20.39 -11.57
C ASP A 79 -4.60 -20.48 -11.66
N SER A 80 -4.03 -20.25 -12.86
CA SER A 80 -2.57 -20.21 -13.04
C SER A 80 -1.95 -19.05 -12.26
N TRP A 81 -2.53 -17.86 -12.33
CA TRP A 81 -2.04 -16.69 -11.58
C TRP A 81 -2.21 -16.85 -10.07
N TRP A 82 -3.33 -17.43 -9.62
CA TRP A 82 -3.56 -17.76 -8.23
C TRP A 82 -2.53 -18.75 -7.70
N ASN A 83 -2.26 -19.82 -8.44
CA ASN A 83 -1.25 -20.79 -8.07
C ASN A 83 0.16 -20.19 -8.07
N ALA A 84 0.44 -19.23 -8.95
CA ALA A 84 1.70 -18.48 -8.94
C ALA A 84 1.87 -17.59 -7.71
N VAL A 85 0.81 -16.89 -7.30
CA VAL A 85 0.88 -15.97 -6.15
C VAL A 85 0.82 -16.70 -4.82
N ILE A 86 -0.09 -17.65 -4.67
CA ILE A 86 -0.40 -18.31 -3.40
C ILE A 86 0.35 -19.63 -3.23
N SER A 87 0.57 -20.36 -4.33
CA SER A 87 1.12 -21.73 -4.35
C SER A 87 0.50 -22.63 -3.28
N PRO A 88 -0.83 -22.85 -3.30
CA PRO A 88 -1.58 -23.48 -2.21
C PRO A 88 -1.17 -24.94 -1.96
N THR A 89 -0.68 -25.63 -3.00
CA THR A 89 -0.22 -27.02 -2.94
C THR A 89 1.30 -27.14 -2.84
N GLY A 90 2.03 -26.02 -2.97
CA GLY A 90 3.48 -25.99 -3.03
C GLY A 90 4.11 -25.83 -1.65
N ASN A 91 5.16 -26.60 -1.37
CA ASN A 91 6.06 -26.26 -0.27
C ASN A 91 7.10 -25.28 -0.80
N TRP A 92 7.02 -24.02 -0.36
CA TRP A 92 7.88 -22.92 -0.81
C TRP A 92 9.37 -23.15 -0.51
N GLY A 93 9.68 -23.98 0.51
CA GLY A 93 11.04 -24.35 0.88
C GLY A 93 11.55 -25.63 0.20
N ASN A 94 10.77 -26.25 -0.69
CA ASN A 94 11.18 -27.46 -1.41
C ASN A 94 11.79 -27.09 -2.77
N SER A 95 13.00 -27.60 -3.06
CA SER A 95 13.70 -27.40 -4.34
C SER A 95 12.99 -28.05 -5.54
N GLY A 96 11.98 -28.89 -5.29
CA GLY A 96 11.12 -29.47 -6.33
C GLY A 96 10.21 -28.45 -7.04
N HIS A 97 10.02 -27.26 -6.48
CA HIS A 97 9.21 -26.18 -7.09
C HIS A 97 10.12 -24.99 -7.40
N LYS A 98 10.74 -25.02 -8.58
CA LYS A 98 11.59 -23.90 -9.01
C LYS A 98 10.73 -22.67 -9.30
N PRO A 99 11.22 -21.45 -9.01
CA PRO A 99 10.50 -20.21 -9.33
C PRO A 99 10.09 -20.12 -10.81
N SER A 100 10.96 -20.55 -11.72
CA SER A 100 10.70 -20.53 -13.17
C SER A 100 9.58 -21.46 -13.65
N THR A 101 9.12 -22.40 -12.81
CA THR A 101 8.05 -23.34 -13.17
C THR A 101 6.72 -22.99 -12.52
N ILE A 102 6.65 -21.91 -11.74
CA ILE A 102 5.45 -21.56 -10.98
C ILE A 102 4.31 -21.03 -11.87
N ILE A 103 4.68 -20.45 -13.01
CA ILE A 103 3.79 -19.96 -14.06
C ILE A 103 4.47 -20.22 -15.40
N ASP A 104 3.71 -20.62 -16.41
CA ASP A 104 4.20 -20.81 -17.77
C ASP A 104 4.20 -19.49 -18.56
N ASP A 105 4.96 -19.45 -19.66
CA ASP A 105 5.05 -18.26 -20.51
C ASP A 105 3.67 -17.82 -21.03
N VAL A 106 2.77 -18.77 -21.31
CA VAL A 106 1.42 -18.48 -21.79
C VAL A 106 0.59 -17.79 -20.71
N GLY A 107 0.61 -18.27 -19.47
CA GLY A 107 -0.08 -17.65 -18.35
C GLY A 107 0.44 -16.25 -18.07
N LEU A 108 1.75 -16.05 -18.18
CA LEU A 108 2.38 -14.74 -18.01
C LEU A 108 2.02 -13.78 -19.14
N ASP A 109 2.11 -14.20 -20.40
CA ASP A 109 1.72 -13.40 -21.57
C ASP A 109 0.24 -12.99 -21.52
N GLN A 110 -0.64 -13.89 -21.08
CA GLN A 110 -2.06 -13.58 -20.93
C GLN A 110 -2.33 -12.59 -19.79
N LEU A 111 -1.52 -12.59 -18.73
CA LEU A 111 -1.59 -11.57 -17.70
C LEU A 111 -1.17 -10.20 -18.26
N GLY A 112 -0.09 -10.15 -19.05
CA GLY A 112 0.31 -8.93 -19.76
C GLY A 112 -0.79 -8.42 -20.70
N SER A 113 -1.38 -9.30 -21.50
CA SER A 113 -2.52 -8.93 -22.37
C SER A 113 -3.74 -8.45 -21.59
N ALA A 114 -4.04 -9.05 -20.43
CA ALA A 114 -5.12 -8.59 -19.58
C ALA A 114 -4.81 -7.21 -19.01
N ALA A 115 -3.54 -6.96 -18.66
CA ALA A 115 -3.09 -5.67 -18.16
C ALA A 115 -3.30 -4.55 -19.19
N ASP A 116 -2.86 -4.75 -20.44
CA ASP A 116 -3.08 -3.83 -21.56
C ASP A 116 -4.58 -3.57 -21.81
N LEU A 117 -5.40 -4.61 -21.71
CA LEU A 117 -6.84 -4.48 -21.91
C LEU A 117 -7.49 -3.68 -20.78
N LEU A 118 -7.09 -3.93 -19.54
CA LEU A 118 -7.59 -3.22 -18.37
C LEU A 118 -7.16 -1.76 -18.37
N SER A 119 -5.96 -1.42 -18.84
CA SER A 119 -5.57 0.00 -18.92
C SER A 119 -6.44 0.75 -19.92
N ILE A 120 -6.84 0.11 -21.03
CA ILE A 120 -7.75 0.73 -22.02
C ILE A 120 -9.19 0.84 -21.48
N HIS A 121 -9.70 -0.19 -20.82
CA HIS A 121 -11.11 -0.25 -20.39
C HIS A 121 -11.39 0.37 -19.02
N CYS A 122 -10.38 0.45 -18.15
CA CYS A 122 -10.50 0.98 -16.80
C CYS A 122 -9.73 2.30 -16.62
N ALA A 123 -9.13 2.87 -17.69
CA ALA A 123 -8.65 4.25 -17.69
C ALA A 123 -9.81 5.18 -17.30
N GLY A 124 -9.75 5.73 -16.08
CA GLY A 124 -10.77 6.62 -15.52
C GLY A 124 -11.49 6.12 -14.26
N SER A 125 -11.48 4.81 -13.95
CA SER A 125 -12.16 4.29 -12.74
C SER A 125 -11.25 4.19 -11.50
N ALA A 126 -9.94 4.25 -11.71
CA ALA A 126 -8.93 4.11 -10.65
C ALA A 126 -7.76 5.07 -10.86
N ILE A 127 -8.04 6.32 -11.27
CA ILE A 127 -7.02 7.36 -11.27
C ILE A 127 -6.68 7.63 -9.80
N ALA A 128 -5.68 6.90 -9.30
CA ALA A 128 -4.87 7.44 -8.22
C ALA A 128 -4.42 8.81 -8.70
N PRO A 129 -4.65 9.89 -7.94
CA PRO A 129 -4.10 11.18 -8.29
C PRO A 129 -2.63 10.96 -8.63
N ALA A 130 -2.16 11.46 -9.77
CA ALA A 130 -0.74 11.41 -10.10
C ALA A 130 -0.04 12.05 -8.91
N ALA A 131 0.55 11.24 -8.03
CA ALA A 131 0.93 11.69 -6.71
C ALA A 131 2.11 12.61 -6.94
N SER A 132 1.85 13.92 -6.90
CA SER A 132 2.81 14.91 -7.40
C SER A 132 4.03 15.06 -6.50
N ASP A 133 4.16 14.27 -5.42
CA ASP A 133 5.39 14.21 -4.64
C ASP A 133 5.46 13.01 -3.68
N LEU A 134 5.62 11.78 -4.21
CA LEU A 134 5.90 10.61 -3.36
C LEU A 134 7.17 10.81 -2.51
N GLY A 135 8.13 11.60 -2.99
CA GLY A 135 9.33 11.99 -2.23
C GLY A 135 8.98 12.70 -0.92
N LYS A 136 8.17 13.76 -0.97
CA LYS A 136 7.70 14.45 0.24
C LYS A 136 6.90 13.55 1.17
N LEU A 137 6.11 12.61 0.64
CA LEU A 137 5.37 11.65 1.47
C LEU A 137 6.32 10.74 2.23
N ARG A 138 7.34 10.23 1.55
CA ARG A 138 8.40 9.43 2.16
C ARG A 138 9.14 10.19 3.25
N GLU A 139 9.60 11.40 2.96
CA GLU A 139 10.28 12.28 3.92
C GLU A 139 9.40 12.55 5.15
N SER A 140 8.12 12.87 4.93
CA SER A 140 7.16 13.08 6.02
C SER A 140 7.00 11.83 6.88
N CYS A 141 6.94 10.64 6.27
CA CYS A 141 6.86 9.38 7.01
C CYS A 141 8.13 9.11 7.83
N GLU A 142 9.32 9.44 7.32
CA GLU A 142 10.57 9.30 8.07
C GLU A 142 10.64 10.24 9.27
N GLU A 143 10.22 11.50 9.12
CA GLU A 143 10.09 12.44 10.24
C GLU A 143 9.12 11.89 11.29
N TRP A 144 7.99 11.34 10.84
CA TRP A 144 7.00 10.71 11.71
C TRP A 144 7.55 9.52 12.47
N LEU A 145 8.33 8.68 11.80
CA LEU A 145 9.00 7.54 12.43
C LEU A 145 9.91 8.01 13.57
N GLN A 146 10.65 9.10 13.37
CA GLN A 146 11.51 9.70 14.39
C GLN A 146 10.68 10.22 15.58
N VAL A 147 9.60 10.96 15.31
CA VAL A 147 8.71 11.51 16.35
C VAL A 147 8.09 10.40 17.18
N VAL A 148 7.45 9.41 16.54
CA VAL A 148 6.77 8.30 17.24
C VAL A 148 7.76 7.50 18.06
N SER A 149 8.96 7.25 17.52
CA SER A 149 10.01 6.51 18.24
C SER A 149 10.47 7.26 19.50
N ALA A 150 10.58 8.58 19.43
CA ALA A 150 11.04 9.45 20.51
C ALA A 150 9.99 9.71 21.62
N LEU A 151 8.73 9.30 21.43
CA LEU A 151 7.70 9.46 22.47
C LEU A 151 8.07 8.71 23.74
N ASN A 152 7.89 9.37 24.88
CA ASN A 152 8.14 8.79 26.20
C ASN A 152 7.12 7.70 26.53
N PRO A 153 7.47 6.73 27.39
CA PRO A 153 6.50 5.80 27.96
C PRO A 153 5.34 6.55 28.61
N GLY A 154 4.10 6.20 28.24
CA GLY A 154 2.88 6.83 28.77
C GLY A 154 2.33 8.01 27.95
N GLU A 155 3.06 8.52 26.96
CA GLU A 155 2.50 9.52 26.02
C GLU A 155 1.52 8.90 25.02
N LEU A 156 1.68 7.61 24.74
CA LEU A 156 0.79 6.82 23.90
C LEU A 156 0.72 5.38 24.45
N PRO A 157 -0.44 4.69 24.34
CA PRO A 157 -0.50 3.26 24.63
C PRO A 157 0.48 2.47 23.74
N ASP A 158 1.25 1.56 24.33
CA ASP A 158 2.31 0.82 23.63
C ASP A 158 1.81 0.10 22.37
N GLY A 159 0.59 -0.45 22.41
CA GLY A 159 -0.05 -1.09 21.26
C GLY A 159 -0.27 -0.14 20.09
N ILE A 160 -0.73 1.09 20.38
CA ILE A 160 -0.96 2.11 19.34
C ILE A 160 0.38 2.62 18.80
N LYS A 161 1.38 2.84 19.67
CA LYS A 161 2.74 3.23 19.25
C LYS A 161 3.34 2.18 18.31
N ALA A 162 3.27 0.90 18.67
CA ALA A 162 3.75 -0.20 17.84
C ALA A 162 3.01 -0.29 16.50
N GLN A 163 1.68 -0.13 16.51
CA GLN A 163 0.86 -0.11 15.29
C GLN A 163 1.28 1.03 14.36
N LEU A 164 1.46 2.25 14.88
CA LEU A 164 1.90 3.40 14.10
C LEU A 164 3.26 3.18 13.46
N LEU A 165 4.25 2.71 14.23
CA LEU A 165 5.58 2.43 13.71
C LEU A 165 5.54 1.40 12.58
N VAL A 166 4.70 0.38 12.70
CA VAL A 166 4.47 -0.62 11.65
C VAL A 166 3.86 0.01 10.41
N GLN A 167 2.79 0.80 10.55
CA GLN A 167 2.08 1.41 9.43
C GLN A 167 2.93 2.45 8.70
N ILE A 168 3.70 3.26 9.43
CA ILE A 168 4.63 4.24 8.86
C ILE A 168 5.73 3.53 8.05
N LYS A 169 6.34 2.48 8.60
CA LYS A 169 7.36 1.70 7.88
C LYS A 169 6.80 1.02 6.64
N HIS A 170 5.57 0.48 6.73
CA HIS A 170 4.87 -0.10 5.58
C HIS A 170 4.65 0.94 4.48
N LEU A 171 4.19 2.14 4.84
CA LEU A 171 3.94 3.20 3.87
C LEU A 171 5.24 3.69 3.20
N ILE A 172 6.35 3.81 3.95
CA ILE A 172 7.67 4.11 3.37
C ILE A 172 8.05 3.05 2.34
N TRP A 173 7.92 1.77 2.70
CA TRP A 173 8.20 0.68 1.76
C TRP A 173 7.31 0.74 0.53
N LEU A 174 5.99 0.97 0.68
CA LEU A 174 5.08 1.12 -0.45
C LEU A 174 5.46 2.28 -1.38
N VAL A 175 5.97 3.38 -0.82
CA VAL A 175 6.50 4.49 -1.63
C VAL A 175 7.74 4.03 -2.41
N ASP A 176 8.68 3.38 -1.74
CA ASP A 176 9.94 2.91 -2.36
C ASP A 176 9.68 1.89 -3.47
N ILE A 177 8.68 1.02 -3.30
CA ILE A 177 8.30 0.02 -4.29
C ILE A 177 7.11 0.43 -5.18
N SER A 178 6.64 1.69 -5.08
CA SER A 178 5.53 2.19 -5.89
C SER A 178 5.71 2.02 -7.41
N PRO A 179 6.93 2.00 -7.99
CA PRO A 179 7.11 1.63 -9.39
C PRO A 179 6.69 0.20 -9.72
N LEU A 180 6.63 -0.70 -8.74
CA LEU A 180 6.32 -2.13 -8.88
C LEU A 180 4.91 -2.52 -8.44
N ILE A 181 4.21 -1.69 -7.65
CA ILE A 181 2.85 -1.99 -7.14
C ILE A 181 1.81 -0.91 -7.45
N GLY A 182 2.25 0.23 -7.96
CA GLY A 182 1.41 1.36 -8.28
C GLY A 182 1.18 2.34 -7.13
N GLN A 183 0.92 3.59 -7.52
CA GLN A 183 0.68 4.69 -6.58
C GLN A 183 -0.69 4.62 -5.89
N SER A 184 -1.66 3.92 -6.48
CA SER A 184 -3.00 3.73 -5.91
C SER A 184 -2.95 3.06 -4.54
N ARG A 185 -2.03 2.12 -4.35
CA ARG A 185 -1.81 1.44 -3.06
C ARG A 185 -1.24 2.37 -2.01
N VAL A 186 -0.27 3.21 -2.40
CA VAL A 186 0.29 4.24 -1.52
C VAL A 186 -0.83 5.16 -1.01
N VAL A 187 -1.72 5.59 -1.90
CA VAL A 187 -2.87 6.45 -1.57
C VAL A 187 -3.84 5.76 -0.59
N GLN A 188 -4.20 4.51 -0.85
CA GLN A 188 -5.10 3.75 0.03
C GLN A 188 -4.52 3.56 1.44
N GLU A 189 -3.25 3.15 1.54
CA GLU A 189 -2.59 2.97 2.84
C GLU A 189 -2.33 4.29 3.55
N SER A 190 -2.07 5.38 2.82
CA SER A 190 -1.98 6.72 3.41
C SER A 190 -3.29 7.11 4.11
N GLY A 191 -4.44 6.81 3.51
CA GLY A 191 -5.75 7.02 4.14
C GLY A 191 -5.96 6.18 5.41
N ARG A 192 -5.50 4.92 5.41
CA ARG A 192 -5.53 4.07 6.60
C ARG A 192 -4.63 4.62 7.71
N LEU A 193 -3.41 5.06 7.38
CA LEU A 193 -2.49 5.68 8.34
C LEU A 193 -3.11 6.92 8.98
N VAL A 194 -3.79 7.78 8.19
CA VAL A 194 -4.53 8.94 8.73
C VAL A 194 -5.57 8.51 9.76
N GLY A 195 -6.34 7.45 9.49
CA GLY A 195 -7.30 6.90 10.45
C GLY A 195 -6.65 6.41 11.74
N VAL A 196 -5.52 5.69 11.64
CA VAL A 196 -4.77 5.22 12.82
C VAL A 196 -4.21 6.40 13.62
N LEU A 197 -3.67 7.41 12.96
CA LEU A 197 -3.17 8.63 13.60
C LEU A 197 -4.28 9.43 14.28
N ALA A 198 -5.47 9.53 13.67
CA ALA A 198 -6.62 10.17 14.29
C ALA A 198 -7.02 9.46 15.58
N ASN A 199 -7.10 8.12 15.56
CA ASN A 199 -7.37 7.31 16.76
C ASN A 199 -6.27 7.48 17.82
N ALA A 200 -5.00 7.50 17.42
CA ALA A 200 -3.87 7.71 18.32
C ALA A 200 -3.94 9.08 19.00
N THR A 201 -4.35 10.10 18.26
CA THR A 201 -4.46 11.46 18.79
C THR A 201 -5.66 11.59 19.74
N ALA A 202 -6.77 10.89 19.47
CA ALA A 202 -7.90 10.80 20.39
C ALA A 202 -7.58 10.04 21.69
N ALA A 203 -6.63 9.08 21.63
CA ALA A 203 -6.17 8.32 22.79
C ALA A 203 -5.07 9.01 23.61
N ALA A 204 -4.52 10.13 23.13
CA ALA A 204 -3.45 10.85 23.82
C ALA A 204 -4.00 11.64 25.02
N PRO A 205 -3.33 11.62 26.19
CA PRO A 205 -3.80 12.35 27.38
C PRO A 205 -3.84 13.87 27.14
N GLU A 206 -4.88 14.54 27.63
CA GLU A 206 -4.93 16.01 27.71
C GLU A 206 -3.81 16.50 28.64
N GLY A 207 -2.85 17.28 28.10
CA GLY A 207 -1.68 17.78 28.85
C GLY A 207 -0.35 17.10 28.52
N SER A 208 -0.28 16.29 27.45
CA SER A 208 0.98 15.71 26.95
C SER A 208 2.05 16.79 26.72
N SER A 209 3.31 16.45 27.04
CA SER A 209 4.53 17.27 27.02
C SER A 209 4.80 18.02 25.70
N VAL A 210 5.95 18.72 25.60
CA VAL A 210 6.48 19.31 24.35
C VAL A 210 6.43 18.32 23.15
N GLY A 211 6.50 17.00 23.41
CA GLY A 211 6.32 15.96 22.39
C GLY A 211 4.92 15.93 21.77
N GLY A 212 3.87 16.22 22.55
CA GLY A 212 2.48 16.25 22.08
C GLY A 212 2.17 17.43 21.16
N GLN A 213 2.81 18.58 21.35
CA GLN A 213 2.66 19.71 20.42
C GLN A 213 3.31 19.41 19.07
N LYS A 214 4.54 18.88 19.06
CA LYS A 214 5.22 18.46 17.82
C LYS A 214 4.45 17.37 17.08
N TRP A 215 3.88 16.41 17.81
CA TRP A 215 2.98 15.39 17.26
C TRP A 215 1.81 16.02 16.50
N ARG A 216 1.11 17.00 17.11
CA ARG A 216 -0.05 17.66 16.51
C ARG A 216 0.31 18.48 15.27
N GLU A 217 1.39 19.25 15.30
CA GLU A 217 1.85 20.03 14.15
C GLU A 217 2.20 19.12 12.95
N LYS A 218 2.92 18.02 13.20
CA LYS A 218 3.25 17.03 12.16
C LYS A 218 2.02 16.26 11.66
N PHE A 219 0.97 16.13 12.48
CA PHE A 219 -0.30 15.49 12.09
C PHE A 219 -1.07 16.33 11.09
N VAL A 220 -1.17 17.63 11.35
CA VAL A 220 -1.80 18.55 10.39
C VAL A 220 -1.02 18.56 9.07
N ALA A 221 0.31 18.56 9.11
CA ALA A 221 1.15 18.54 7.91
C ALA A 221 0.98 17.25 7.08
N LEU A 222 1.02 16.07 7.72
CA LEU A 222 0.82 14.80 7.03
C LEU A 222 -0.62 14.67 6.51
N PHE A 223 -1.60 15.08 7.30
CA PHE A 223 -2.99 15.10 6.86
C PHE A 223 -3.19 15.98 5.63
N ALA A 224 -2.60 17.18 5.62
CA ALA A 224 -2.65 18.07 4.46
C ALA A 224 -1.98 17.43 3.23
N LEU A 225 -0.83 16.77 3.41
CA LEU A 225 -0.12 16.09 2.32
C LEU A 225 -0.93 14.92 1.75
N VAL A 226 -1.49 14.08 2.62
CA VAL A 226 -2.37 12.97 2.22
C VAL A 226 -3.62 13.53 1.55
N ALA A 227 -4.30 14.52 2.13
CA ALA A 227 -5.48 15.14 1.54
C ALA A 227 -5.22 15.68 0.13
N VAL A 228 -4.08 16.35 -0.09
CA VAL A 228 -3.65 16.80 -1.43
C VAL A 228 -3.40 15.62 -2.37
N ALA A 229 -2.69 14.60 -1.90
CA ALA A 229 -2.36 13.40 -2.69
C ALA A 229 -3.55 12.48 -3.00
N THR A 230 -4.69 12.67 -2.32
CA THR A 230 -5.84 11.75 -2.37
C THR A 230 -7.13 12.39 -2.91
N THR A 231 -7.05 13.63 -3.38
CA THR A 231 -8.17 14.34 -4.01
C THR A 231 -8.78 13.49 -5.15
N GLY A 232 -9.91 12.82 -4.87
CA GLY A 232 -10.61 11.98 -5.84
C GLY A 232 -11.08 10.60 -5.37
N THR A 233 -10.80 10.17 -4.14
CA THR A 233 -11.29 8.87 -3.62
C THR A 233 -12.28 9.04 -2.46
N GLU A 234 -13.51 8.51 -2.62
CA GLU A 234 -14.60 8.63 -1.62
C GLU A 234 -14.23 8.09 -0.23
N VAL A 235 -13.41 7.03 -0.19
CA VAL A 235 -12.88 6.44 1.06
C VAL A 235 -12.01 7.45 1.83
N VAL A 236 -11.31 8.33 1.11
CA VAL A 236 -10.49 9.35 1.73
C VAL A 236 -11.32 10.56 2.11
N THR A 237 -12.44 10.85 1.46
CA THR A 237 -13.39 11.87 1.95
C THR A 237 -13.93 11.51 3.34
N ALA A 238 -14.30 10.24 3.58
CA ALA A 238 -14.74 9.81 4.92
C ALA A 238 -13.61 9.86 5.97
N ALA A 239 -12.38 9.51 5.59
CA ALA A 239 -11.20 9.65 6.46
C ALA A 239 -10.83 11.13 6.70
N ILE A 240 -11.05 11.97 5.69
CA ILE A 240 -10.88 13.43 5.76
C ILE A 240 -11.94 14.01 6.69
N ASP A 241 -13.20 13.60 6.61
CA ASP A 241 -14.27 14.11 7.47
C ASP A 241 -14.02 13.73 8.94
N ALA A 242 -13.58 12.49 9.19
CA ALA A 242 -13.16 12.06 10.52
C ALA A 242 -11.91 12.83 11.01
N GLY A 243 -10.92 13.03 10.13
CA GLY A 243 -9.70 13.77 10.43
C GLY A 243 -9.93 15.28 10.58
N GLN A 244 -10.88 15.87 9.86
CA GLN A 244 -11.31 17.27 9.99
C GLN A 244 -12.05 17.50 11.29
N GLY A 245 -12.88 16.55 11.74
CA GLY A 245 -13.47 16.59 13.07
C GLY A 245 -12.40 16.64 14.16
N ALA A 246 -11.38 15.78 14.05
CA ALA A 246 -10.24 15.77 14.96
C ALA A 246 -9.41 17.08 14.84
N ALA A 247 -9.06 17.50 13.64
CA ALA A 247 -8.25 18.70 13.38
C ALA A 247 -8.96 20.00 13.80
N ALA A 248 -10.28 20.11 13.63
CA ALA A 248 -11.07 21.25 14.08
C ALA A 248 -11.13 21.31 15.62
N GLN A 249 -11.27 20.17 16.29
CA GLN A 249 -11.13 20.09 17.75
C GLN A 249 -9.73 20.54 18.20
N PHE A 250 -8.67 20.13 17.48
CA PHE A 250 -7.30 20.56 17.80
C PHE A 250 -7.04 22.03 17.52
N ALA A 251 -7.53 22.59 16.41
CA ALA A 251 -7.41 24.01 16.11
C ALA A 251 -8.13 24.86 17.17
N GLY A 252 -9.30 24.40 17.65
CA GLY A 252 -10.00 25.01 18.78
C GLY A 252 -9.21 24.95 20.08
N LEU A 253 -8.59 23.81 20.40
CA LEU A 253 -7.76 23.64 21.60
C LEU A 253 -6.48 24.50 21.59
N ILE A 254 -5.82 24.61 20.44
CA ILE A 254 -4.62 25.44 20.29
C ILE A 254 -4.97 26.93 20.38
N ALA A 255 -6.07 27.36 19.75
CA ALA A 255 -6.55 28.74 19.86
C ALA A 255 -7.01 29.10 21.27
N GLY A 256 -7.58 28.15 22.01
CA GLY A 256 -7.95 28.33 23.42
C GLY A 256 -6.75 28.44 24.37
N ALA A 257 -5.71 27.61 24.17
CA ALA A 257 -4.50 27.61 25.00
C ALA A 257 -3.55 28.80 24.76
N SER A 258 -3.76 29.57 23.71
CA SER A 258 -2.96 30.77 23.37
C SER A 258 -3.67 32.09 23.71
N GLY A 259 -4.86 32.02 24.32
CA GLY A 259 -5.67 33.17 24.76
C GLY A 259 -5.71 33.41 26.27
N GLU A 260 -4.95 32.65 27.07
CA GLU A 260 -4.66 32.90 28.50
C GLU A 260 -3.21 33.37 28.68
#